data_AF-A0A7V9BJA4-F1
#
_entry.id   AF-A0A7V9BJA4-F1
#
_cell.length_a   1.000
_cell.length_b   1.000
_cell.length_c   1.000
_cell.angle_alpha   90.00
_cell.angle_beta   90.00
_cell.angle_gamma   90.00
#
_symmetry.space_group_name_H-M   'P 1'
#
loop_
_entity.id
_entity.type
_entity.pdbx_description
1 polymer ?
#
loop_
_entity_poly.entity_id
_entity_poly.type
_entity_poly.pdbx_seq_one_letter_code
_entity_poly.pdbx_strand_id
1 'polypeptide(L)'
;MSRWHVPRWRCAGLARRFHERVTPVPLTAGDVAAAVRGQIVSGGISAPIGRISIDSRGVAPGDFFVAIRGERFDGHHFVAAALAAGAG
;
A
#
# COMPACT_ATOMS: atom_id res chain seq x y z
N MET A 1 10.76 18.18 31.92
CA MET A 1 10.56 19.30 30.97
C MET A 1 11.72 19.31 29.99
N SER A 2 11.63 18.56 28.89
CA SER A 2 12.67 18.57 27.85
C SER A 2 12.04 18.96 26.52
N ARG A 3 12.47 20.15 26.10
CA ARG A 3 12.06 20.96 24.97
C ARG A 3 12.50 20.28 23.66
N TRP A 4 11.55 19.77 22.87
CA TRP A 4 11.82 19.41 21.49
C TRP A 4 11.94 20.69 20.65
N HIS A 5 13.12 20.92 20.09
CA HIS A 5 13.35 21.97 19.10
C HIS A 5 12.92 21.45 17.73
N VAL A 6 11.74 21.87 17.27
CA VAL A 6 11.33 21.76 15.86
C VAL A 6 11.81 23.02 15.12
N PRO A 7 12.64 22.91 14.07
CA PRO A 7 12.94 24.05 13.21
C PRO A 7 11.67 24.46 12.47
N ARG A 8 11.25 25.70 12.69
CA ARG A 8 10.14 26.35 12.01
C ARG A 8 10.52 26.58 10.55
N TRP A 9 10.28 25.60 9.68
CA TRP A 9 10.40 25.81 8.23
C TRP A 9 9.24 26.68 7.74
N ARG A 10 9.48 27.99 7.71
CA ARG A 10 8.78 28.93 6.83
C ARG A 10 9.57 29.02 5.53
N CYS A 11 9.11 28.31 4.50
CA CYS A 11 9.43 28.66 3.12
C CYS A 11 8.10 28.90 2.40
N ALA A 12 7.67 30.17 2.43
CA ALA A 12 6.76 30.67 1.42
C ALA A 12 7.47 30.60 0.07
N GLY A 13 6.88 29.92 -0.93
CA GLY A 13 7.26 30.14 -2.33
C GLY A 13 7.85 28.99 -3.15
N LEU A 14 7.79 27.71 -2.74
CA LEU A 14 8.14 26.61 -3.65
C LEU A 14 7.28 25.34 -3.47
N ALA A 15 5.97 25.53 -3.32
CA ALA A 15 5.02 24.43 -3.45
C ALA A 15 4.64 24.24 -4.91
N ARG A 16 5.47 23.53 -5.69
CA ARG A 16 5.08 22.81 -6.93
C ARG A 16 6.32 22.32 -7.69
N ARG A 17 6.49 20.98 -7.76
CA ARG A 17 6.92 20.15 -8.92
C ARG A 17 7.63 18.87 -8.45
N PHE A 18 6.87 17.97 -7.81
CA PHE A 18 7.14 16.53 -7.83
C PHE A 18 5.96 15.86 -8.56
N HIS A 19 5.83 16.18 -9.84
CA HIS A 19 4.86 15.58 -10.75
C HIS A 19 5.64 15.16 -12.01
N GLU A 20 6.67 14.34 -11.82
CA GLU A 20 7.05 13.45 -12.91
C GLU A 20 5.86 12.52 -13.14
N ARG A 21 5.33 12.53 -14.37
CA ARG A 21 4.24 11.65 -14.77
C ARG A 21 4.77 10.22 -14.77
N VAL A 22 4.70 9.55 -13.62
CA VAL A 22 4.85 8.11 -13.54
C VAL A 22 3.63 7.53 -14.24
N THR A 23 3.82 7.01 -15.46
CA THR A 23 2.81 6.15 -16.07
C THR A 23 2.65 4.93 -15.17
N PRO A 24 1.45 4.65 -14.63
CA PRO A 24 1.24 3.46 -13.84
C PRO A 24 1.56 2.26 -14.72
N VAL A 25 2.55 1.46 -14.30
CA VAL A 25 2.78 0.16 -14.93
C VAL A 25 1.60 -0.72 -14.51
N PRO A 26 0.85 -1.32 -15.46
CA PRO A 26 -0.19 -2.26 -15.10
C PRO A 26 0.47 -3.42 -14.35
N LEU A 27 0.04 -3.62 -13.11
CA LEU A 27 0.56 -4.67 -12.22
C LEU A 27 -0.50 -5.75 -12.09
N THR A 28 -0.12 -7.01 -12.23
CA THR A 28 -1.01 -8.15 -12.03
C THR A 28 -0.61 -8.97 -10.82
N ALA A 29 -1.53 -9.81 -10.33
CA ALA A 29 -1.24 -10.79 -9.28
C ALA A 29 -0.06 -11.70 -9.66
N GLY A 30 0.07 -12.06 -10.95
CA GLY A 30 1.21 -12.82 -11.47
C GLY A 30 2.54 -12.11 -11.34
N ASP A 31 2.59 -10.82 -11.66
CA ASP A 31 3.81 -10.01 -11.54
C ASP A 31 4.28 -9.96 -10.09
N VAL A 32 3.35 -9.75 -9.15
CA VAL A 32 3.66 -9.75 -7.71
C VAL A 32 4.15 -11.12 -7.25
N ALA A 33 3.45 -12.20 -7.62
CA ALA A 33 3.84 -13.55 -7.26
C ALA A 33 5.24 -13.91 -7.78
N ALA A 34 5.55 -13.55 -9.03
CA ALA A 34 6.88 -13.76 -9.60
C ALA A 34 7.97 -12.95 -8.89
N ALA A 35 7.70 -11.66 -8.60
CA ALA A 35 8.66 -10.77 -7.95
C ALA A 35 9.03 -11.22 -6.54
N VAL A 36 8.06 -11.72 -5.76
CA VAL A 36 8.28 -12.18 -4.39
C VAL A 36 8.59 -13.68 -4.30
N ARG A 37 8.59 -14.39 -5.43
CA ARG A 37 8.63 -15.87 -5.50
C ARG A 37 7.54 -16.50 -4.63
N GLY A 38 6.37 -15.86 -4.61
CA GLY A 38 5.19 -16.29 -3.88
C GLY A 38 4.34 -17.26 -4.69
N GLN A 39 3.27 -17.76 -4.05
CA GLN A 39 2.28 -18.61 -4.69
C GLN A 39 0.91 -17.95 -4.61
N ILE A 40 0.19 -17.94 -5.73
CA ILE A 40 -1.21 -17.51 -5.78
C ILE A 40 -2.06 -18.68 -5.28
N VAL A 41 -2.60 -18.55 -4.07
CA VAL A 41 -3.45 -19.59 -3.46
C VAL A 41 -4.90 -19.52 -3.96
N SER A 42 -5.34 -18.33 -4.39
CA SER A 42 -6.67 -18.08 -4.95
C SER A 42 -6.62 -16.88 -5.91
N GLY A 43 -7.51 -16.86 -6.90
CA GLY A 43 -7.56 -15.83 -7.95
C GLY A 43 -6.79 -16.21 -9.22
N GLY A 44 -6.81 -15.31 -10.21
CA GLY A 44 -6.16 -15.52 -11.50
C GLY A 44 -4.83 -14.76 -11.61
N ILE A 45 -3.88 -15.33 -12.35
CA ILE A 45 -2.57 -14.69 -12.59
C ILE A 45 -2.70 -13.32 -13.28
N SER A 46 -3.72 -13.15 -14.12
CA SER A 46 -4.00 -11.91 -14.85
C SER A 46 -4.88 -10.92 -14.09
N ALA A 47 -5.18 -11.18 -12.80
CA ALA A 47 -5.97 -10.27 -11.99
C ALA A 47 -5.24 -8.93 -11.86
N PRO A 48 -5.86 -7.79 -12.25
CA PRO A 48 -5.24 -6.49 -12.15
C PRO A 48 -5.15 -6.05 -10.68
N ILE A 49 -4.00 -5.54 -10.28
CA ILE A 49 -3.79 -4.92 -8.97
C ILE A 49 -3.84 -3.41 -9.13
N GLY A 50 -4.72 -2.77 -8.36
CA GLY A 50 -4.80 -1.32 -8.23
C GLY A 50 -3.70 -0.77 -7.32
N ARG A 51 -4.09 -0.11 -6.23
CA ARG A 51 -3.12 0.45 -5.28
C ARG A 51 -2.66 -0.63 -4.32
N ILE A 52 -1.42 -0.52 -3.85
CA ILE A 52 -0.90 -1.37 -2.76
C ILE A 52 -1.12 -0.64 -1.43
N SER A 53 -1.72 -1.31 -0.45
CA SER A 53 -1.91 -0.79 0.91
C SER A 53 -1.43 -1.78 1.97
N ILE A 54 -0.85 -1.26 3.05
CA ILE A 54 -0.48 -2.04 4.24
C ILE A 54 -1.36 -1.68 5.46
N ASP A 55 -2.27 -0.72 5.29
CA ASP A 55 -3.21 -0.29 6.33
C ASP A 55 -4.62 -0.64 5.88
N SER A 56 -5.26 -1.57 6.60
CA SER A 56 -6.58 -2.07 6.30
C SER A 56 -7.67 -1.00 6.41
N ARG A 57 -7.41 0.10 7.13
CA ARG A 57 -8.37 1.20 7.32
C ARG A 57 -8.57 2.05 6.07
N GLY A 58 -7.62 2.02 5.14
CA GLY A 58 -7.64 2.82 3.91
C GLY A 58 -7.81 1.99 2.64
N VAL A 59 -8.10 0.70 2.76
CA VAL A 59 -8.32 -0.21 1.63
C VAL A 59 -9.61 0.16 0.92
N ALA A 60 -9.55 0.22 -0.42
CA ALA A 60 -10.69 0.38 -1.30
C ALA A 60 -10.85 -0.84 -2.23
N PRO A 61 -12.00 -0.98 -2.93
CA PRO A 61 -12.18 -2.02 -3.92
C PRO A 61 -11.08 -2.04 -4.99
N GLY A 62 -10.48 -3.21 -5.24
CA GLY A 62 -9.38 -3.41 -6.19
C GLY A 62 -7.98 -3.05 -5.66
N ASP A 63 -7.87 -2.67 -4.37
CA ASP A 63 -6.57 -2.50 -3.73
C ASP A 63 -5.98 -3.85 -3.30
N PHE A 64 -4.66 -3.95 -3.38
CA PHE A 64 -3.89 -5.08 -2.90
C PHE A 64 -3.41 -4.82 -1.46
N PHE A 65 -4.01 -5.53 -0.51
CA PHE A 65 -3.66 -5.43 0.90
C PHE A 65 -2.51 -6.39 1.26
N VAL A 66 -1.42 -5.85 1.83
CA VAL A 66 -0.27 -6.64 2.30
C VAL A 66 -0.33 -6.80 3.81
N ALA A 67 -0.65 -8.02 4.26
CA ALA A 67 -0.69 -8.38 5.67
C ALA A 67 0.73 -8.59 6.22
N ILE A 68 1.36 -7.51 6.69
CA ILE A 68 2.69 -7.57 7.30
C ILE A 68 2.57 -7.86 8.81
N ARG A 69 3.39 -8.78 9.31
CA ARG A 69 3.56 -8.98 10.76
C ARG A 69 4.62 -8.01 11.29
N GLY A 70 4.22 -7.10 12.16
CA GLY A 70 5.11 -6.18 12.88
C GLY A 70 5.24 -6.55 14.36
N GLU A 71 6.02 -5.75 15.09
CA GLU A 71 6.23 -5.95 16.54
C GLU A 71 4.97 -5.70 17.38
N ARG A 72 4.16 -4.71 16.97
CA ARG A 72 2.96 -4.28 17.72
C ARG A 72 1.66 -4.82 17.14
N PHE A 73 1.64 -5.11 15.84
CA PHE A 73 0.43 -5.49 15.12
C PHE A 73 0.75 -6.60 14.14
N ASP A 74 -0.19 -7.54 14.00
CA ASP A 74 -0.16 -8.57 12.99
C ASP A 74 -1.23 -8.30 11.93
N GLY A 75 -0.80 -7.92 10.72
CA GLY A 75 -1.66 -7.61 9.58
C GLY A 75 -2.62 -8.75 9.19
N HIS A 76 -2.29 -9.99 9.53
CA HIS A 76 -3.11 -11.15 9.21
C HIS A 76 -4.48 -11.10 9.90
N HIS A 77 -4.57 -10.47 11.08
CA HIS A 77 -5.85 -10.28 11.78
C HIS A 77 -6.83 -9.36 11.03
N PHE A 78 -6.35 -8.58 10.06
CA PHE A 78 -7.17 -7.61 9.32
C PHE A 78 -7.55 -8.07 7.91
N VAL A 79 -7.12 -9.27 7.48
CA VAL A 79 -7.40 -9.79 6.14
C VAL A 79 -8.90 -9.86 5.86
N ALA A 80 -9.69 -10.38 6.81
CA ALA A 80 -11.15 -10.47 6.64
C ALA A 80 -11.82 -9.09 6.45
N ALA A 81 -11.34 -8.08 7.18
CA ALA A 81 -11.85 -6.71 7.05
C ALA A 81 -11.45 -6.07 5.72
N ALA A 82 -10.22 -6.30 5.26
CA ALA A 82 -9.76 -5.81 3.96
C ALA A 82 -10.53 -6.44 2.79
N LEU A 83 -10.80 -7.76 2.85
CA LEU A 83 -11.64 -8.45 1.87
C LEU A 83 -13.07 -7.90 1.86
N ALA A 84 -13.65 -7.65 3.04
CA ALA A 84 -14.98 -7.04 3.16
C ALA A 84 -15.03 -5.61 2.59
N ALA A 85 -13.92 -4.88 2.62
CA ALA A 85 -13.76 -3.57 1.99
C ALA A 85 -13.50 -3.63 0.46
N GLY A 86 -13.34 -4.83 -0.10
CA GLY A 86 -13.17 -5.07 -1.54
C GLY A 86 -11.74 -5.23 -2.01
N ALA A 87 -10.77 -5.45 -1.12
CA ALA A 87 -9.43 -5.84 -1.55
C ALA A 87 -9.48 -7.13 -2.39
N GLY A 88 -8.80 -7.14 -3.53
CA GLY A 88 -8.81 -8.28 -4.45
C GLY A 88 -8.23 -7.94 -5.81
#